data_AF-A0A1V1PUQ2-F1
#
_entry.id   AF-A0A1V1PUQ2-F1
#
_cell.length_a   1.000
_cell.length_b   1.000
_cell.length_c   1.000
_cell.angle_alpha   90.00
_cell.angle_beta   90.00
_cell.angle_gamma   90.00
#
_symmetry.space_group_name_H-M   'P 1'
#
loop_
_entity.id
_entity.type
_entity.pdbx_description
1 polymer ?
#
loop_
_entity_poly.entity_id
_entity_poly.type
_entity_poly.pdbx_seq_one_letter_code
_entity_poly.pdbx_strand_id
1 'polypeptide(L)'
;MPSIVKSFLGFDHLIGPGLVKLVYYFAGAIILIMVGAGMVVGLFAIAGGNFGQGLVQIIAAPVVGLVALVYWRFICELFMLAFLAYERLGDVRRLMANATGQPDPDHPEF
;
A
#
# COMPACT_ATOMS: atom_id res chain seq x y z
N MET A 1 -5.00 20.71 -17.15
CA MET A 1 -4.47 19.65 -16.26
C MET A 1 -4.95 19.75 -14.79
N PRO A 2 -6.27 19.82 -14.48
CA PRO A 2 -6.78 19.61 -13.11
C PRO A 2 -7.63 18.32 -12.92
N SER A 3 -7.77 17.47 -13.93
CA SER A 3 -8.67 16.29 -13.88
C SER A 3 -8.13 15.13 -13.03
N ILE A 4 -6.82 14.86 -13.04
CA ILE A 4 -6.22 13.77 -12.25
C ILE A 4 -6.40 14.00 -10.75
N VAL A 5 -6.14 15.22 -10.28
CA VAL A 5 -6.16 15.53 -8.84
C VAL A 5 -7.59 15.48 -8.28
N LYS A 6 -8.58 15.92 -9.06
CA LYS A 6 -10.00 15.88 -8.65
C LYS A 6 -10.57 14.46 -8.65
N SER A 7 -10.10 13.59 -9.55
CA SER A 7 -10.49 12.18 -9.58
C SER A 7 -9.79 11.32 -8.51
N PHE A 8 -8.61 11.74 -8.02
CA PHE A 8 -7.90 11.07 -6.91
C PHE A 8 -8.37 11.51 -5.52
N LEU A 9 -8.83 12.77 -5.39
CA LEU A 9 -9.39 13.31 -4.14
C LEU A 9 -10.90 13.15 -4.02
N GLY A 10 -11.60 12.87 -5.13
CA GLY A 10 -13.00 12.48 -5.12
C GLY A 10 -13.14 11.05 -4.63
N PHE A 11 -13.42 10.87 -3.34
CA PHE A 11 -13.87 9.61 -2.72
C PHE A 11 -15.27 9.16 -3.24
N ASP A 12 -15.64 9.53 -4.48
CA ASP A 12 -16.95 9.26 -5.10
C ASP A 12 -17.08 7.82 -5.63
N HIS A 13 -15.98 7.07 -5.71
CA HIS A 13 -15.99 5.66 -6.09
C HIS A 13 -14.99 4.91 -5.22
N LEU A 14 -15.30 3.68 -4.79
CA LEU A 14 -14.32 2.80 -4.13
C LEU A 14 -13.17 2.51 -5.12
N ILE A 15 -12.16 3.39 -5.16
CA ILE A 15 -10.87 3.13 -5.82
C ILE A 15 -10.06 2.13 -4.97
N GLY A 16 -10.70 1.14 -4.33
CA GLY A 16 -10.08 0.33 -3.27
C GLY A 16 -8.85 -0.42 -3.75
N PRO A 17 -8.97 -1.36 -4.71
CA PRO A 17 -7.83 -2.11 -5.20
C PRO A 17 -6.88 -1.28 -6.08
N GLY A 18 -7.40 -0.28 -6.79
CA GLY A 18 -6.62 0.58 -7.70
C GLY A 18 -5.67 1.51 -6.97
N LEU A 19 -6.14 2.16 -5.89
CA LEU A 19 -5.35 3.07 -5.09
C LEU A 19 -4.22 2.34 -4.36
N VAL A 20 -4.51 1.15 -3.80
CA VAL A 20 -3.49 0.33 -3.12
C VAL A 20 -2.38 -0.08 -4.08
N LYS A 21 -2.69 -0.41 -5.34
CA LYS A 21 -1.67 -0.69 -6.37
C LYS A 21 -0.80 0.52 -6.68
N LEU A 22 -1.38 1.72 -6.79
CA LEU A 22 -0.60 2.93 -7.00
C LEU A 22 0.36 3.19 -5.83
N VAL A 23 -0.15 3.08 -4.61
CA VAL A 23 0.63 3.25 -3.38
C VAL A 23 1.74 2.21 -3.28
N TYR A 24 1.49 0.96 -3.71
CA TYR A 24 2.49 -0.09 -3.77
C TYR A 24 3.70 0.30 -4.62
N TYR A 25 3.48 0.74 -5.87
CA TYR A 25 4.56 1.14 -6.77
C TYR A 25 5.28 2.40 -6.30
N PHE A 26 4.54 3.39 -5.80
CA PHE A 26 5.13 4.65 -5.35
C PHE A 26 6.06 4.45 -4.15
N ALA A 27 5.60 3.76 -3.11
CA ALA A 27 6.43 3.48 -1.96
C ALA A 27 7.54 2.47 -2.26
N GLY A 28 7.31 1.49 -3.15
CA GLY A 28 8.37 0.60 -3.64
C GLY A 28 9.51 1.38 -4.30
N ALA A 29 9.20 2.38 -5.12
CA ALA A 29 10.18 3.28 -5.71
C ALA A 29 10.93 4.09 -4.63
N ILE A 30 10.23 4.60 -3.62
CA ILE A 30 10.85 5.29 -2.48
C ILE A 30 11.82 4.38 -1.75
N ILE A 31 11.44 3.13 -1.45
CA ILE A 31 12.32 2.18 -0.76
C ILE A 31 13.59 1.95 -1.59
N LEU A 32 13.48 1.75 -2.90
CA LEU A 32 14.65 1.57 -3.77
C LEU A 32 15.56 2.81 -3.79
N ILE A 33 14.98 4.00 -3.86
CA ILE A 33 15.74 5.27 -3.80
C ILE A 33 16.46 5.38 -2.45
N MET A 34 15.78 5.07 -1.34
CA MET A 34 16.35 5.14 0.01
C MET A 34 17.48 4.13 0.22
N VAL A 35 17.34 2.92 -0.33
CA VAL A 35 18.41 1.91 -0.32
C VAL A 35 19.61 2.40 -1.11
N GLY A 36 19.39 2.91 -2.33
CA GLY A 36 20.45 3.46 -3.17
C GLY A 36 21.17 4.64 -2.50
N ALA A 37 20.41 5.57 -1.91
CA ALA A 37 20.96 6.69 -1.15
C ALA A 37 21.76 6.20 0.06
N GLY A 38 21.26 5.20 0.80
CA GLY A 38 21.97 4.60 1.92
C GLY A 38 23.31 3.98 1.52
N MET A 39 23.37 3.32 0.37
CA MET A 39 24.63 2.77 -0.17
C MET A 39 25.61 3.88 -0.60
N VAL A 40 25.12 4.95 -1.23
CA VAL A 40 25.95 6.12 -1.60
C VAL A 40 26.53 6.79 -0.35
N VAL A 41 25.74 6.98 0.69
CA VAL A 41 26.22 7.49 1.99
C VAL A 41 27.28 6.58 2.58
N GLY A 42 27.08 5.25 2.51
CA GLY A 42 28.08 4.27 2.92
C GLY A 42 29.40 4.41 2.16
N LEU A 43 29.35 4.63 0.85
CA LEU A 43 30.54 4.84 0.03
C LEU A 43 31.30 6.12 0.41
N PHE A 44 30.59 7.22 0.67
CA PHE A 44 31.20 8.46 1.16
C PHE A 44 31.81 8.30 2.55
N ALA A 45 31.20 7.50 3.44
CA ALA A 45 31.78 7.21 4.75
C ALA A 45 33.12 6.45 4.64
N ILE A 46 33.23 5.49 3.71
CA ILE A 46 34.49 4.81 3.40
C ILE A 46 35.53 5.82 2.88
N ALA A 47 35.15 6.64 1.91
CA ALA A 47 36.05 7.65 1.33
C ALA A 47 36.52 8.69 2.36
N GLY A 48 35.70 9.01 3.35
CA GLY A 48 36.01 9.90 4.47
C GLY A 48 36.85 9.27 5.59
N GLY A 49 37.31 8.02 5.43
CA GLY A 49 38.15 7.32 6.41
C GLY A 49 37.39 6.53 7.47
N ASN A 50 36.05 6.53 7.45
CA ASN A 50 35.22 5.72 8.35
C ASN A 50 34.82 4.40 7.69
N PHE A 51 35.80 3.52 7.54
CA PHE A 51 35.66 2.24 6.85
C PHE A 51 34.64 1.31 7.51
N GLY A 52 34.63 1.26 8.86
CA GLY A 52 33.74 0.40 9.62
C GLY A 52 32.27 0.76 9.42
N GLN A 53 31.92 2.04 9.57
CA GLN A 53 30.55 2.49 9.36
C GLN A 53 30.12 2.35 7.90
N GLY A 54 31.00 2.69 6.96
CA GLY A 54 30.69 2.62 5.54
C GLY A 54 30.41 1.20 5.04
N LEU A 55 31.20 0.22 5.49
CA LEU A 55 30.99 -1.19 5.13
C LEU A 55 29.67 -1.73 5.71
N VAL A 56 29.39 -1.41 6.98
CA VAL A 56 28.12 -1.78 7.62
C VAL A 56 26.94 -1.18 6.86
N GLN A 57 27.02 0.10 6.45
CA GLN A 57 25.94 0.78 5.74
C GLN A 57 25.68 0.17 4.36
N ILE A 58 26.73 -0.18 3.61
CA ILE A 58 26.61 -0.79 2.27
C ILE A 58 25.94 -2.16 2.33
N ILE A 59 26.17 -2.93 3.39
CA ILE A 59 25.56 -4.26 3.58
C ILE A 59 24.17 -4.14 4.21
N ALA A 60 24.01 -3.26 5.21
CA ALA A 60 22.75 -3.08 5.92
C ALA A 60 21.67 -2.47 5.04
N ALA A 61 21.99 -1.51 4.18
CA ALA A 61 21.03 -0.85 3.30
C ALA A 61 20.21 -1.84 2.42
N PRO A 62 20.82 -2.77 1.66
CA PRO A 62 20.05 -3.74 0.87
C PRO A 62 19.30 -4.76 1.74
N VAL A 63 19.86 -5.17 2.88
CA VAL A 63 19.18 -6.11 3.79
C VAL A 63 17.91 -5.48 4.37
N VAL A 64 18.02 -4.26 4.90
CA VAL A 64 16.87 -3.49 5.41
C VAL A 64 15.90 -3.18 4.29
N GLY A 65 16.40 -2.84 3.09
CA GLY A 65 15.59 -2.62 1.89
C GLY A 65 14.74 -3.83 1.51
N LEU A 66 15.32 -5.02 1.50
CA LEU A 66 14.60 -6.27 1.21
C LEU A 66 13.50 -6.53 2.24
N VAL A 67 13.82 -6.40 3.53
CA VAL A 67 12.82 -6.56 4.61
C VAL A 67 11.71 -5.53 4.46
N ALA A 68 12.05 -4.28 4.18
CA ALA A 68 11.08 -3.21 3.95
C ALA A 68 10.16 -3.52 2.74
N LEU A 69 10.70 -4.04 1.64
CA LEU A 69 9.89 -4.43 0.47
C LEU A 69 8.94 -5.59 0.78
N VAL A 70 9.39 -6.60 1.53
CA VAL A 70 8.54 -7.73 1.94
C VAL A 70 7.44 -7.25 2.87
N TYR A 71 7.80 -6.47 3.89
CA TYR A 71 6.83 -5.87 4.81
C TYR A 71 5.82 -5.00 4.08
N TRP A 72 6.29 -4.17 3.15
CA TRP A 72 5.43 -3.33 2.33
C TRP A 72 4.45 -4.13 1.48
N ARG A 73 4.93 -5.19 0.81
CA ARG A 73 4.09 -6.11 0.03
C ARG A 73 3.01 -6.73 0.89
N PHE A 74 3.36 -7.15 2.12
CA PHE A 74 2.43 -7.74 3.06
C PHE A 74 1.34 -6.76 3.48
N ILE A 75 1.69 -5.53 3.85
CA ILE A 75 0.72 -4.49 4.21
C ILE A 75 -0.24 -4.17 3.06
N CYS A 76 0.28 -4.00 1.83
CA CYS A 76 -0.57 -3.77 0.66
C CYS A 76 -1.54 -4.94 0.41
N GLU A 77 -1.10 -6.18 0.63
CA GLU A 77 -1.96 -7.36 0.50
C GLU A 77 -3.07 -7.39 1.54
N LEU A 78 -2.76 -7.05 2.80
CA LEU A 78 -3.77 -6.94 3.86
C LEU A 78 -4.83 -5.90 3.53
N PHE A 79 -4.46 -4.74 2.97
CA PHE A 79 -5.44 -3.74 2.54
C PHE A 79 -6.33 -4.24 1.40
N MET A 80 -5.77 -4.91 0.40
CA MET A 80 -6.59 -5.50 -0.69
C MET A 80 -7.53 -6.59 -0.17
N LEU A 81 -7.06 -7.45 0.74
CA LEU A 81 -7.89 -8.47 1.39
C LEU A 81 -9.01 -7.85 2.22
N ALA A 82 -8.75 -6.74 2.91
CA ALA A 82 -9.77 -6.03 3.69
C ALA A 82 -10.87 -5.45 2.78
N PHE A 83 -10.52 -4.85 1.65
CA PHE A 83 -11.50 -4.37 0.67
C PHE A 83 -12.34 -5.51 0.08
N LEU A 84 -11.70 -6.63 -0.27
CA LEU A 84 -12.40 -7.82 -0.75
C LEU A 84 -13.34 -8.41 0.31
N ALA A 85 -12.91 -8.43 1.58
CA ALA A 85 -13.74 -8.91 2.68
C ALA A 85 -14.97 -8.00 2.90
N TYR A 86 -14.80 -6.69 2.78
CA TYR A 86 -15.89 -5.72 2.86
C TYR A 86 -16.94 -5.93 1.76
N GLU A 87 -16.52 -6.11 0.51
CA GLU A 87 -17.42 -6.42 -0.61
C GLU A 87 -18.22 -7.71 -0.34
N ARG A 88 -17.55 -8.79 0.08
CA ARG A 88 -18.20 -10.06 0.38
C ARG A 88 -19.19 -9.98 1.54
N LEU A 89 -18.91 -9.16 2.56
CA LEU A 89 -19.85 -8.94 3.67
C LEU A 89 -21.12 -8.22 3.19
N GLY A 90 -21.00 -7.29 2.24
CA GLY A 90 -22.14 -6.65 1.59
C GLY A 90 -23.03 -7.66 0.86
N ASP A 91 -22.43 -8.57 0.10
CA ASP A 91 -23.16 -9.64 -0.60
C ASP A 91 -23.87 -10.57 0.38
N VAL A 92 -23.20 -10.97 1.46
CA VAL A 92 -23.78 -11.82 2.50
C VAL A 92 -24.96 -11.13 3.20
N ARG A 93 -24.86 -9.82 3.50
CA ARG A 93 -25.98 -9.02 4.04
C ARG A 93 -27.17 -9.06 3.08
N ARG A 94 -26.93 -8.87 1.78
CA ARG A 94 -27.98 -8.88 0.74
C ARG A 94 -28.67 -10.24 0.61
N LEU A 95 -27.90 -11.32 0.64
CA LEU A 95 -28.43 -12.68 0.60
C LEU A 95 -29.27 -13.00 1.84
N MET A 96 -28.81 -12.59 3.03
CA MET A 96 -29.59 -12.77 4.26
C MET A 96 -30.90 -11.98 4.25
N ALA A 97 -30.90 -10.73 3.79
CA ALA A 97 -32.11 -9.91 3.69
C ALA A 97 -33.17 -10.57 2.78
N ASN A 98 -32.75 -11.10 1.63
CA ASN A 98 -33.64 -11.83 0.72
C ASN A 98 -34.17 -13.13 1.33
N ALA A 99 -33.36 -13.83 2.14
CA ALA A 99 -33.73 -15.10 2.76
C ALA A 99 -34.71 -14.95 3.93
N THR A 100 -34.65 -13.83 4.67
CA THR A 100 -35.54 -13.57 5.82
C THR A 100 -36.84 -12.88 5.41
N GLY A 101 -37.01 -12.49 4.14
CA GLY A 101 -38.20 -11.76 3.67
C GLY A 101 -38.39 -10.41 4.36
N GLN A 102 -37.35 -9.88 4.98
CA GLN A 102 -37.42 -8.65 5.76
C GLN A 102 -37.25 -7.46 4.80
N PRO A 103 -38.24 -6.54 4.71
CA PRO A 103 -38.14 -5.37 3.85
C PRO A 103 -36.88 -4.58 4.19
N ASP A 104 -36.12 -4.21 3.16
CA ASP A 104 -34.89 -3.43 3.31
C ASP A 104 -35.25 -2.07 3.95
N PRO A 105 -34.78 -1.76 5.19
CA PRO A 105 -35.14 -0.52 5.87
C PRO A 105 -34.73 0.74 5.10
N ASP A 106 -33.75 0.62 4.20
CA ASP A 106 -33.17 1.73 3.44
C ASP A 106 -33.77 1.90 2.02
N HIS A 107 -34.70 1.02 1.61
CA HIS A 107 -35.38 1.11 0.30
C HIS A 107 -36.90 1.27 0.49
N PRO A 108 -37.50 2.43 0.16
CA PRO A 108 -38.95 2.57 0.16
C PRO A 108 -39.56 1.68 -0.91
N GLU A 109 -40.46 0.80 -0.47
CA GLU A 109 -41.31 -0.03 -1.30
C GLU A 109 -42.38 0.84 -1.97
N PHE A 110 -42.17 1.15 -3.25
CA PHE A 110 -43.17 1.74 -4.15
C PHE A 110 -43.98 0.65 -4.85
#